data_AF-A0A9Q9MIW9-F1
#
_entry.id   AF-A0A9Q9MIW9-F1
#
_cell.length_a   1.000
_cell.length_b   1.000
_cell.length_c   1.000
_cell.angle_alpha   90.00
_cell.angle_beta   90.00
_cell.angle_gamma   90.00
#
_symmetry.space_group_name_H-M   'P 1'
#
loop_
_entity.id
_entity.type
_entity.pdbx_description
1 polymer ?
#
loop_
_entity_poly.entity_id
_entity_poly.type
_entity_poly.pdbx_seq_one_letter_code
_entity_poly.pdbx_strand_id
1 'polypeptide(L)'
;MARLPGGLPAWRGRRLLRGAGPARAGGPGPATVSAARHAALHSLVIEAAKYADAPPPAAVALTGAGTVQYTGGVLRVGLPLVWGLPADHLRIVLAHELALPDTRHVDLVRGLLAARTAADAGPPGTAREAAGAKLLAATEPLHVTVEQVRDAAAIAAGGGGLSGVEDAAAALLRAATIDTAFAAFAEAEGRHLITATGDGDGAGPGGGTVPVRIADLHAGWRLRLARWGAPAVHGDALLDEVPRRHPGLAAELRALGGVPKPGLAADAVSLDDLTAEEEQALAAEVIAGDGAWTRFGELPTEVYAHEVERQAREYVEAVRTVLGRDPDDRDELAGTLLRRPVDVERARRGEPAGGGEDQPPPPWMGVVLLSVLVEYTLLRKDWRREHPLVARRLVAPDGEVLDLNGLYQRPDELRRLLAGGPTD
;
A
#
# COMPACT_ATOMS: atom_id res chain seq x y z
N MET A 1 -24.88 36.22 -7.53
CA MET A 1 -23.76 35.82 -6.62
C MET A 1 -23.01 34.65 -7.24
N ALA A 2 -21.68 34.68 -7.23
CA ALA A 2 -20.86 33.58 -7.76
C ALA A 2 -21.03 32.30 -6.93
N ARG A 3 -21.35 31.19 -7.57
CA ARG A 3 -21.48 29.86 -6.95
C ARG A 3 -20.46 28.90 -7.55
N LEU A 4 -20.04 27.95 -6.74
CA LEU A 4 -19.26 26.79 -7.14
C LEU A 4 -20.19 25.69 -7.69
N PRO A 5 -19.65 24.68 -8.38
CA PRO A 5 -20.41 23.46 -8.69
C PRO A 5 -21.06 22.88 -7.41
N GLY A 6 -22.23 22.26 -7.54
CA GLY A 6 -23.05 21.86 -6.38
C GLY A 6 -23.71 23.03 -5.63
N GLY A 7 -23.61 24.27 -6.13
CA GLY A 7 -24.38 25.43 -5.64
C GLY A 7 -23.80 26.14 -4.40
N LEU A 8 -22.63 25.70 -3.90
CA LEU A 8 -21.96 26.30 -2.75
C LEU A 8 -21.50 27.74 -3.07
N PRO A 9 -21.90 28.77 -2.30
CA PRO A 9 -21.43 30.14 -2.54
C PRO A 9 -19.91 30.25 -2.41
N ALA A 10 -19.24 30.90 -3.37
CA ALA A 10 -17.78 30.94 -3.42
C ALA A 10 -17.14 31.57 -2.17
N TRP A 11 -17.76 32.59 -1.57
CA TRP A 11 -17.29 33.19 -0.32
C TRP A 11 -17.31 32.20 0.85
N ARG A 12 -18.31 31.29 0.89
CA ARG A 12 -18.42 30.25 1.92
C ARG A 12 -17.35 29.19 1.70
N GLY A 13 -17.09 28.80 0.45
CA GLY A 13 -15.95 27.95 0.10
C GLY A 13 -14.62 28.51 0.60
N ARG A 14 -14.33 29.80 0.33
CA ARG A 14 -13.11 30.47 0.84
C ARG A 14 -13.04 30.49 2.37
N ARG A 15 -14.17 30.59 3.06
CA ARG A 15 -14.22 30.55 4.53
C ARG A 15 -13.93 29.14 5.05
N LEU A 16 -14.50 28.11 4.43
CA LEU A 16 -14.24 26.71 4.77
C LEU A 16 -12.77 26.35 4.58
N LEU A 17 -12.19 26.71 3.43
CA LEU A 17 -10.79 26.42 3.14
C LEU A 17 -9.83 27.12 4.13
N ARG A 18 -10.10 28.37 4.50
CA ARG A 18 -9.34 29.05 5.56
C ARG A 18 -9.47 28.37 6.92
N GLY A 19 -10.66 27.87 7.24
CA GLY A 19 -10.95 27.19 8.50
C GLY A 19 -10.33 25.79 8.61
N ALA A 20 -10.10 25.10 7.49
CA ALA A 20 -9.40 23.82 7.46
C ALA A 20 -7.91 23.95 7.84
N GLY A 21 -7.36 25.17 7.78
CA GLY A 21 -5.94 25.43 7.95
C GLY A 21 -5.13 25.00 6.73
N PRO A 22 -3.84 25.36 6.65
CA PRO A 22 -2.97 24.77 5.63
C PRO A 22 -2.95 23.25 5.84
N ALA A 23 -3.19 22.48 4.78
CA ALA A 23 -2.73 21.10 4.76
C ALA A 23 -1.24 21.15 5.14
N ARG A 24 -0.83 20.40 6.18
CA ARG A 24 0.56 20.41 6.64
C ARG A 24 1.47 19.95 5.50
N ALA A 25 1.97 20.89 4.72
CA ALA A 25 3.10 20.71 3.83
C ALA A 25 4.37 20.74 4.68
N GLY A 26 4.51 19.75 5.57
CA GLY A 26 5.61 19.63 6.53
C GLY A 26 6.60 18.54 6.17
N GLY A 27 6.59 18.07 4.92
CA GLY A 27 7.54 17.09 4.38
C GLY A 27 8.56 17.75 3.45
N PRO A 28 9.65 17.05 3.10
CA PRO A 28 10.52 17.46 2.01
C PRO A 28 9.70 17.79 0.75
N GLY A 29 10.14 18.78 -0.02
CA GLY A 29 9.45 19.20 -1.24
C GLY A 29 9.29 18.03 -2.22
N PRO A 30 8.25 18.05 -3.08
CA PRO A 30 7.99 16.96 -4.02
C PRO A 30 9.24 16.69 -4.87
N ALA A 31 9.57 15.41 -5.08
CA ALA A 31 10.56 15.02 -6.08
C ALA A 31 10.02 15.41 -7.46
N THR A 32 10.51 16.53 -8.00
CA THR A 32 10.04 17.06 -9.27
C THR A 32 10.54 16.17 -10.41
N VAL A 33 9.59 15.72 -11.23
CA VAL A 33 9.87 14.91 -12.41
C VAL A 33 10.25 15.88 -13.51
N SER A 34 11.48 15.82 -13.99
CA SER A 34 11.82 16.59 -15.18
C SER A 34 11.20 15.93 -16.41
N ALA A 35 10.55 16.73 -17.27
CA ALA A 35 9.95 16.26 -18.52
C ALA A 35 10.97 15.61 -19.46
N ALA A 36 12.24 16.01 -19.36
CA ALA A 36 13.33 15.44 -20.13
C ALA A 36 13.68 14.01 -19.72
N ARG A 37 13.44 13.64 -18.45
CA ARG A 37 13.77 12.32 -17.90
C ARG A 37 12.58 11.35 -18.01
N HIS A 38 11.36 11.79 -17.73
CA HIS A 38 10.20 10.89 -17.74
C HIS A 38 9.20 11.19 -18.87
N ALA A 39 9.68 11.15 -20.11
CA ALA A 39 8.90 11.52 -21.30
C ALA A 39 7.60 10.71 -21.45
N ALA A 40 7.62 9.39 -21.20
CA ALA A 40 6.45 8.53 -21.31
C ALA A 40 5.32 8.94 -20.35
N LEU A 41 5.66 9.24 -19.09
CA LEU A 41 4.69 9.74 -18.10
C LEU A 41 4.13 11.11 -18.51
N HIS A 42 4.99 12.01 -18.99
CA HIS A 42 4.53 13.32 -19.47
C HIS A 42 3.57 13.21 -20.66
N SER A 43 3.87 12.36 -21.64
CA SER A 43 2.97 12.09 -22.77
C SER A 43 1.63 11.57 -22.31
N LEU A 44 1.61 10.64 -21.35
CA LEU A 44 0.37 10.10 -20.79
C LEU A 44 -0.46 11.17 -20.07
N VAL A 45 0.18 12.06 -19.31
CA VAL A 45 -0.49 13.19 -18.62
C VAL A 45 -1.09 14.17 -19.63
N ILE A 46 -0.38 14.49 -20.71
CA ILE A 46 -0.90 15.36 -21.79
C ILE A 46 -2.10 14.71 -22.46
N GLU A 47 -2.05 13.39 -22.69
CA GLU A 47 -3.17 12.66 -23.26
C GLU A 47 -4.39 12.66 -22.32
N ALA A 48 -4.18 12.34 -21.04
CA ALA A 48 -5.23 12.37 -20.02
C ALA A 48 -5.89 13.75 -19.89
N ALA A 49 -5.11 14.84 -19.98
CA ALA A 49 -5.64 16.20 -19.93
C ALA A 49 -6.63 16.50 -21.08
N LYS A 50 -6.45 15.89 -22.26
CA LYS A 50 -7.38 16.03 -23.39
C LYS A 50 -8.74 15.41 -23.07
N TYR A 51 -8.75 14.22 -22.47
CA TYR A 51 -10.00 13.54 -22.06
C TYR A 51 -10.71 14.27 -20.92
N ALA A 52 -9.95 14.97 -20.07
CA ALA A 52 -10.47 15.79 -18.98
C ALA A 52 -10.97 17.17 -19.42
N ASP A 53 -10.84 17.53 -20.71
CA ASP A 53 -11.04 18.90 -21.23
C ASP A 53 -10.34 19.97 -20.37
N ALA A 54 -9.11 19.67 -19.96
CA ALA A 54 -8.34 20.48 -19.03
C ALA A 54 -7.03 20.95 -19.66
N PRO A 55 -6.52 22.14 -19.31
CA PRO A 55 -5.17 22.52 -19.68
C PRO A 55 -4.17 21.53 -19.04
N PRO A 56 -3.06 21.22 -19.74
CA PRO A 56 -2.00 20.42 -19.15
C PRO A 56 -1.50 21.02 -17.82
N PRO A 57 -1.14 20.19 -16.83
CA PRO A 57 -0.52 20.66 -15.59
C PRO A 57 0.74 21.49 -15.88
N ALA A 58 0.99 22.50 -15.05
CA ALA A 58 2.21 23.32 -15.17
C ALA A 58 3.46 22.49 -14.83
N ALA A 59 3.32 21.49 -13.94
CA ALA A 59 4.34 20.51 -13.64
C ALA A 59 3.74 19.14 -13.30
N VAL A 60 4.55 18.10 -13.49
CA VAL A 60 4.28 16.73 -13.04
C VAL A 60 5.35 16.37 -12.00
N ALA A 61 4.97 15.68 -10.94
CA ALA A 61 5.88 15.21 -9.90
C ALA A 61 5.52 13.77 -9.51
N LEU A 62 6.50 13.00 -9.04
CA LEU A 62 6.24 11.72 -8.42
C LEU A 62 5.90 11.97 -6.95
N THR A 63 5.04 11.12 -6.39
CA THR A 63 4.80 11.04 -4.95
C THR A 63 4.99 9.61 -4.46
N GLY A 64 5.42 9.48 -3.21
CA GLY A 64 5.60 8.18 -2.58
C GLY A 64 4.27 7.48 -2.29
N ALA A 65 3.16 8.21 -2.22
CA ALA A 65 1.83 7.67 -1.94
C ALA A 65 1.23 6.92 -3.13
N GLY A 66 0.26 6.04 -2.89
CA GLY A 66 -0.46 5.29 -3.93
C GLY A 66 -1.60 6.07 -4.60
N THR A 67 -1.50 7.40 -4.69
CA THR A 67 -2.58 8.27 -5.19
C THR A 67 -2.14 9.17 -6.34
N VAL A 68 -3.11 9.72 -7.08
CA VAL A 68 -2.89 10.86 -7.98
C VAL A 68 -3.57 12.08 -7.37
N GLN A 69 -2.87 13.21 -7.32
CA GLN A 69 -3.41 14.44 -6.74
C GLN A 69 -3.01 15.65 -7.57
N TYR A 70 -3.98 16.48 -7.95
CA TYR A 70 -3.71 17.72 -8.67
C TYR A 70 -3.97 18.97 -7.80
N THR A 71 -2.90 19.64 -7.37
CA THR A 71 -2.97 20.84 -6.52
C THR A 71 -1.94 21.89 -6.92
N GLY A 72 -2.35 23.16 -6.92
CA GLY A 72 -1.44 24.29 -7.16
C GLY A 72 -0.71 24.26 -8.52
N GLY A 73 -1.33 23.69 -9.56
CA GLY A 73 -0.70 23.55 -10.89
C GLY A 73 0.30 22.39 -11.00
N VAL A 74 0.49 21.59 -9.95
CA VAL A 74 1.35 20.41 -9.94
C VAL A 74 0.52 19.13 -9.82
N LEU A 75 0.64 18.25 -10.80
CA LEU A 75 0.05 16.90 -10.76
C LEU A 75 1.05 15.94 -10.12
N ARG A 76 0.72 15.40 -8.95
CA ARG A 76 1.52 14.38 -8.26
C ARG A 76 0.99 13.01 -8.62
N VAL A 77 1.84 12.14 -9.15
CA VAL A 77 1.50 10.78 -9.57
C VAL A 77 2.21 9.78 -8.67
N GLY A 78 1.44 8.93 -8.02
CA GLY A 78 1.94 7.93 -7.10
C GLY A 78 2.79 6.87 -7.76
N LEU A 79 4.04 6.73 -7.33
CA LEU A 79 4.95 5.70 -7.84
C LEU A 79 4.38 4.27 -7.74
N PRO A 80 3.67 3.88 -6.66
CA PRO A 80 2.99 2.59 -6.59
C PRO A 80 1.97 2.36 -7.72
N LEU A 81 1.26 3.40 -8.16
CA LEU A 81 0.31 3.32 -9.27
C LEU A 81 1.02 3.18 -10.61
N VAL A 82 2.14 3.89 -10.82
CA VAL A 82 2.90 3.83 -12.08
C VAL A 82 3.36 2.42 -12.40
N TRP A 83 3.78 1.64 -11.39
CA TRP A 83 4.19 0.25 -11.58
C TRP A 83 3.03 -0.75 -11.54
N GLY A 84 2.00 -0.47 -10.74
CA GLY A 84 0.89 -1.41 -10.52
C GLY A 84 -0.22 -1.34 -11.56
N LEU A 85 -0.29 -0.27 -12.36
CA LEU A 85 -1.32 -0.08 -13.38
C LEU A 85 -0.73 -0.19 -14.80
N PRO A 86 -1.46 -0.85 -15.73
CA PRO A 86 -1.28 -0.66 -17.17
C PRO A 86 -1.31 0.82 -17.54
N ALA A 87 -0.58 1.22 -18.59
CA ALA A 87 -0.55 2.62 -19.04
C ALA A 87 -1.96 3.17 -19.34
N ASP A 88 -2.84 2.36 -19.95
CA ASP A 88 -4.22 2.77 -20.21
C ASP A 88 -5.04 2.98 -18.93
N HIS A 89 -4.87 2.13 -17.92
CA HIS A 89 -5.53 2.32 -16.64
C HIS A 89 -5.00 3.55 -15.91
N LEU A 90 -3.70 3.80 -15.96
CA LEU A 90 -3.12 5.01 -15.38
C LEU A 90 -3.66 6.26 -16.10
N ARG A 91 -3.80 6.24 -17.42
CA ARG A 91 -4.41 7.33 -18.20
C ARG A 91 -5.83 7.66 -17.75
N ILE A 92 -6.65 6.63 -17.53
CA ILE A 92 -8.01 6.77 -17.01
C ILE A 92 -8.00 7.45 -15.64
N VAL A 93 -7.15 6.99 -14.72
CA VAL A 93 -7.03 7.58 -13.37
C VAL A 93 -6.53 9.02 -13.42
N LEU A 94 -5.58 9.32 -14.31
CA LEU A 94 -5.10 10.70 -14.53
C LEU A 94 -6.20 11.60 -15.08
N ALA A 95 -6.99 11.12 -16.06
CA ALA A 95 -8.10 11.89 -16.65
C ALA A 95 -9.18 12.17 -15.59
N HIS A 96 -9.49 11.17 -14.76
CA HIS A 96 -10.39 11.30 -13.61
C HIS A 96 -9.92 12.43 -12.67
N GLU A 97 -8.67 12.40 -12.22
CA GLU A 97 -8.18 13.40 -11.24
C GLU A 97 -8.08 14.82 -11.83
N LEU A 98 -7.73 14.94 -13.12
CA LEU A 98 -7.60 16.21 -13.83
C LEU A 98 -8.96 16.90 -14.07
N ALA A 99 -10.01 16.13 -14.32
CA ALA A 99 -11.31 16.65 -14.71
C ALA A 99 -11.98 17.44 -13.58
N LEU A 100 -12.62 18.56 -13.96
CA LEU A 100 -13.43 19.39 -13.09
C LEU A 100 -14.62 19.96 -13.87
N PRO A 101 -15.75 20.25 -13.20
CA PRO A 101 -16.85 20.97 -13.83
C PRO A 101 -16.40 22.36 -14.32
N ASP A 102 -16.97 22.83 -15.43
CA ASP A 102 -16.68 24.17 -15.96
C ASP A 102 -16.92 25.24 -14.88
N THR A 103 -15.84 25.89 -14.47
CA THR A 103 -15.87 26.89 -13.41
C THR A 103 -14.68 27.84 -13.50
N ARG A 104 -14.94 29.13 -13.30
CA ARG A 104 -13.88 30.14 -13.12
C ARG A 104 -13.16 30.07 -11.77
N HIS A 105 -13.50 29.10 -10.92
CA HIS A 105 -13.01 28.97 -9.54
C HIS A 105 -12.23 27.65 -9.32
N VAL A 106 -11.51 27.20 -10.35
CA VAL A 106 -10.75 25.94 -10.36
C VAL A 106 -9.92 25.73 -9.09
N ASP A 107 -9.07 26.70 -8.73
CA ASP A 107 -8.18 26.58 -7.56
C ASP A 107 -8.94 26.44 -6.24
N LEU A 108 -10.09 27.10 -6.13
CA LEU A 108 -10.93 26.99 -4.93
C LEU A 108 -11.60 25.63 -4.85
N VAL A 109 -12.04 25.07 -5.97
CA VAL A 109 -12.60 23.71 -6.02
C VAL A 109 -11.51 22.69 -5.65
N ARG A 110 -10.33 22.76 -6.27
CA ARG A 110 -9.20 21.88 -5.94
C ARG A 110 -8.78 21.98 -4.47
N GLY A 111 -8.69 23.20 -3.94
CA GLY A 111 -8.37 23.41 -2.53
C GLY A 111 -9.41 22.80 -1.58
N LEU A 112 -10.70 22.89 -1.92
CA LEU A 112 -11.76 22.27 -1.12
C LEU A 112 -11.75 20.74 -1.20
N LEU A 113 -11.45 20.16 -2.37
CA LEU A 113 -11.30 18.71 -2.52
C LEU A 113 -10.11 18.19 -1.69
N ALA A 114 -8.96 18.85 -1.79
CA ALA A 114 -7.78 18.48 -0.98
C ALA A 114 -8.06 18.60 0.54
N ALA A 115 -8.75 19.66 0.96
CA ALA A 115 -9.14 19.83 2.37
C ALA A 115 -10.14 18.77 2.83
N ARG A 116 -11.04 18.33 1.95
CA ARG A 116 -11.97 17.22 2.21
C ARG A 116 -11.23 15.91 2.40
N THR A 117 -10.32 15.54 1.49
CA THR A 117 -9.50 14.32 1.63
C THR A 117 -8.70 14.31 2.94
N ALA A 118 -8.12 15.46 3.32
CA ALA A 118 -7.41 15.59 4.59
C ALA A 118 -8.32 15.47 5.82
N ALA A 119 -9.59 15.88 5.71
CA ALA A 119 -10.58 15.73 6.78
C ALA A 119 -11.05 14.28 6.92
N ASP A 120 -11.25 13.56 5.82
CA ASP A 120 -11.58 12.13 5.81
C ASP A 120 -10.46 11.26 6.41
N ALA A 121 -9.21 11.66 6.24
CA ALA A 121 -8.03 10.97 6.80
C ALA A 121 -7.69 11.38 8.26
N GLY A 122 -8.47 12.27 8.88
CA GLY A 122 -8.18 12.81 10.21
C GLY A 122 -8.34 11.77 11.35
N PRO A 123 -7.51 11.81 12.41
CA PRO A 123 -7.66 10.88 13.53
C PRO A 123 -8.97 11.12 14.29
N PRO A 124 -9.71 10.05 14.64
CA PRO A 124 -10.96 10.15 15.38
C PRO A 124 -10.74 10.69 16.81
N GLY A 125 -11.76 11.33 17.37
CA GLY A 125 -11.81 11.84 18.74
C GLY A 125 -11.24 13.25 18.95
N THR A 126 -11.01 14.03 17.89
CA THR A 126 -10.36 15.36 18.01
C THR A 126 -11.31 16.52 17.70
N ALA A 127 -11.07 17.73 18.24
CA ALA A 127 -11.83 18.93 17.84
C ALA A 127 -11.72 19.23 16.33
N ARG A 128 -10.67 18.70 15.68
CA ARG A 128 -10.48 18.69 14.23
C ARG A 128 -11.47 17.80 13.50
N GLU A 129 -11.91 16.70 14.10
CA GLU A 129 -12.93 15.79 13.55
C GLU A 129 -14.27 16.52 13.37
N ALA A 130 -14.74 17.25 14.39
CA ALA A 130 -15.99 18.01 14.30
C ALA A 130 -15.93 19.14 13.26
N ALA A 131 -14.76 19.75 13.06
CA ALA A 131 -14.54 20.72 11.99
C ALA A 131 -14.48 20.04 10.60
N GLY A 132 -13.85 18.86 10.53
CA GLY A 132 -13.80 18.00 9.35
C GLY A 132 -15.20 17.56 8.91
N ALA A 133 -16.00 17.01 9.82
CA ALA A 133 -17.38 16.60 9.54
C ALA A 133 -18.24 17.75 8.98
N LYS A 134 -18.07 18.98 9.48
CA LYS A 134 -18.73 20.18 8.93
C LYS A 134 -18.26 20.52 7.52
N LEU A 135 -16.97 20.37 7.23
CA LEU A 135 -16.41 20.57 5.90
C LEU A 135 -16.98 19.52 4.92
N LEU A 136 -16.97 18.24 5.30
CA LEU A 136 -17.52 17.13 4.51
C LEU A 136 -18.99 17.40 4.16
N ALA A 137 -19.83 17.63 5.18
CA ALA A 137 -21.24 17.90 4.97
C ALA A 137 -21.49 19.16 4.12
N ALA A 138 -20.69 20.22 4.28
CA ALA A 138 -20.86 21.47 3.53
C ALA A 138 -20.36 21.38 2.08
N THR A 139 -19.49 20.41 1.76
CA THR A 139 -18.90 20.22 0.43
C THR A 139 -19.48 19.02 -0.31
N GLU A 140 -20.38 18.24 0.32
CA GLU A 140 -20.98 17.05 -0.29
C GLU A 140 -21.59 17.30 -1.68
N PRO A 141 -22.44 18.33 -1.91
CA PRO A 141 -23.00 18.55 -3.24
C PRO A 141 -21.94 18.94 -4.28
N LEU A 142 -20.89 19.65 -3.85
CA LEU A 142 -19.74 19.99 -4.70
C LEU A 142 -18.99 18.72 -5.11
N HIS A 143 -18.71 17.83 -4.13
CA HIS A 143 -18.02 16.58 -4.37
C HIS A 143 -18.78 15.70 -5.36
N VAL A 144 -20.09 15.50 -5.16
CA VAL A 144 -20.93 14.74 -6.09
C VAL A 144 -20.88 15.30 -7.52
N THR A 145 -21.00 16.62 -7.69
CA THR A 145 -20.91 17.24 -9.02
C THR A 145 -19.53 17.06 -9.65
N VAL A 146 -18.47 17.15 -8.85
CA VAL A 146 -17.11 16.93 -9.33
C VAL A 146 -16.93 15.47 -9.76
N GLU A 147 -17.28 14.50 -8.92
CA GLU A 147 -17.10 13.07 -9.22
C GLU A 147 -17.88 12.63 -10.46
N GLN A 148 -19.07 13.18 -10.71
CA GLN A 148 -19.79 12.93 -11.98
C GLN A 148 -18.99 13.34 -13.23
N VAL A 149 -18.31 14.49 -13.18
CA VAL A 149 -17.47 14.96 -14.28
C VAL A 149 -16.19 14.14 -14.40
N ARG A 150 -15.62 13.72 -13.26
CA ARG A 150 -14.44 12.86 -13.22
C ARG A 150 -14.73 11.46 -13.76
N ASP A 151 -15.85 10.86 -13.37
CA ASP A 151 -16.33 9.58 -13.89
C ASP A 151 -16.53 9.67 -15.42
N ALA A 152 -17.13 10.75 -15.93
CA ALA A 152 -17.29 10.95 -17.37
C ALA A 152 -15.95 11.05 -18.12
N ALA A 153 -14.96 11.76 -17.56
CA ALA A 153 -13.62 11.84 -18.13
C ALA A 153 -12.89 10.49 -18.10
N ALA A 154 -13.04 9.72 -17.02
CA ALA A 154 -12.51 8.37 -16.91
C ALA A 154 -13.09 7.45 -18.00
N ILE A 155 -14.41 7.48 -18.21
CA ILE A 155 -15.09 6.71 -19.26
C ILE A 155 -14.60 7.11 -20.64
N ALA A 156 -14.43 8.41 -20.90
CA ALA A 156 -13.92 8.91 -22.17
C ALA A 156 -12.47 8.45 -22.43
N ALA A 157 -11.62 8.47 -21.40
CA ALA A 157 -10.25 7.96 -21.48
C ALA A 157 -10.21 6.43 -21.72
N GLY A 158 -11.19 5.68 -21.20
CA GLY A 158 -11.40 4.26 -21.50
C GLY A 158 -11.94 3.96 -22.90
N GLY A 159 -12.01 4.95 -23.79
CA GLY A 159 -12.51 4.78 -25.17
C GLY A 159 -14.01 5.04 -25.35
N GLY A 160 -14.73 5.37 -24.27
CA GLY A 160 -16.17 5.65 -24.29
C GLY A 160 -17.05 4.41 -24.50
N GLY A 161 -18.35 4.63 -24.61
CA GLY A 161 -19.33 3.53 -24.75
C GLY A 161 -19.37 2.61 -23.54
N LEU A 162 -19.91 1.39 -23.71
CA LEU A 162 -20.02 0.42 -22.61
C LEU A 162 -18.64 -0.07 -22.13
N SER A 163 -17.72 -0.36 -23.06
CA SER A 163 -16.37 -0.82 -22.73
C SER A 163 -15.60 0.22 -21.91
N GLY A 164 -15.74 1.51 -22.22
CA GLY A 164 -15.09 2.57 -21.46
C GLY A 164 -15.62 2.68 -20.02
N VAL A 165 -16.86 2.30 -19.75
CA VAL A 165 -17.41 2.25 -18.38
C VAL A 165 -16.79 1.09 -17.60
N GLU A 166 -16.69 -0.10 -18.22
CA GLU A 166 -16.07 -1.28 -17.61
C GLU A 166 -14.58 -1.03 -17.32
N ASP A 167 -13.85 -0.44 -18.26
CA ASP A 167 -12.43 -0.10 -18.11
C ASP A 167 -12.23 0.98 -17.05
N ALA A 168 -13.09 2.00 -17.00
CA ALA A 168 -13.05 3.04 -15.98
C ALA A 168 -13.27 2.47 -14.57
N ALA A 169 -14.30 1.62 -14.41
CA ALA A 169 -14.58 0.93 -13.16
C ALA A 169 -13.38 0.06 -12.73
N ALA A 170 -12.84 -0.75 -13.64
CA ALA A 170 -11.71 -1.63 -13.37
C ALA A 170 -10.44 -0.85 -13.00
N ALA A 171 -10.15 0.26 -13.68
CA ALA A 171 -8.99 1.10 -13.43
C ALA A 171 -9.07 1.78 -12.05
N LEU A 172 -10.21 2.39 -11.71
CA LEU A 172 -10.40 3.07 -10.43
C LEU A 172 -10.39 2.10 -9.25
N LEU A 173 -11.03 0.93 -9.38
CA LEU A 173 -10.98 -0.11 -8.35
C LEU A 173 -9.54 -0.63 -8.14
N ARG A 174 -8.78 -0.87 -9.23
CA ARG A 174 -7.37 -1.28 -9.14
C ARG A 174 -6.52 -0.20 -8.48
N ALA A 175 -6.71 1.07 -8.83
CA ALA A 175 -5.99 2.18 -8.22
C ALA A 175 -6.24 2.27 -6.70
N ALA A 176 -7.50 2.20 -6.27
CA ALA A 176 -7.86 2.18 -4.85
C ALA A 176 -7.28 0.96 -4.11
N THR A 177 -7.23 -0.19 -4.79
CA THR A 177 -6.61 -1.42 -4.25
C THR A 177 -5.12 -1.24 -4.06
N ILE A 178 -4.42 -0.69 -5.06
CA ILE A 178 -2.97 -0.42 -4.97
C ILE A 178 -2.68 0.57 -3.85
N ASP A 179 -3.45 1.65 -3.73
CA ASP A 179 -3.27 2.65 -2.67
C ASP A 179 -3.36 1.99 -1.29
N THR A 180 -4.45 1.25 -1.05
CA THR A 180 -4.69 0.59 0.24
C THR A 180 -3.64 -0.49 0.52
N ALA A 181 -3.28 -1.30 -0.48
CA ALA A 181 -2.30 -2.37 -0.32
C ALA A 181 -0.88 -1.83 -0.11
N PHE A 182 -0.53 -0.73 -0.77
CA PHE A 182 0.75 -0.06 -0.58
C PHE A 182 0.81 0.62 0.79
N ALA A 183 -0.26 1.27 1.24
CA ALA A 183 -0.33 1.83 2.60
C ALA A 183 -0.12 0.75 3.67
N ALA A 184 -0.80 -0.40 3.52
CA ALA A 184 -0.61 -1.55 4.40
C ALA A 184 0.81 -2.13 4.34
N PHE A 185 1.42 -2.19 3.15
CA PHE A 185 2.80 -2.61 2.98
C PHE A 185 3.80 -1.65 3.66
N ALA A 186 3.65 -0.35 3.44
CA ALA A 186 4.50 0.68 4.04
C ALA A 186 4.33 0.73 5.58
N GLU A 187 3.13 0.45 6.08
CA GLU A 187 2.88 0.35 7.52
C GLU A 187 3.47 -0.94 8.11
N ALA A 188 3.08 -2.11 7.60
CA ALA A 188 3.49 -3.39 8.18
C ALA A 188 4.99 -3.64 7.97
N GLU A 189 5.44 -3.65 6.71
CA GLU A 189 6.82 -4.00 6.41
C GLU A 189 7.75 -2.83 6.72
N GLY A 190 7.32 -1.62 6.34
CA GLY A 190 8.12 -0.41 6.53
C GLY A 190 8.31 -0.04 7.99
N ARG A 191 7.28 -0.13 8.85
CA ARG A 191 7.38 0.32 10.26
C ARG A 191 7.86 -0.73 11.24
N HIS A 192 7.61 -2.02 11.02
CA HIS A 192 8.09 -3.04 11.96
C HIS A 192 9.62 -3.19 11.94
N LEU A 193 10.29 -2.92 10.81
CA LEU A 193 11.76 -2.79 10.75
C LEU A 193 12.30 -1.50 11.41
N ILE A 194 11.50 -0.44 11.48
CA ILE A 194 11.86 0.85 12.12
C ILE A 194 11.92 0.69 13.65
N THR A 195 11.32 -0.35 14.22
CA THR A 195 11.26 -0.61 15.67
C THR A 195 11.96 -1.91 16.06
N ALA A 196 13.19 -2.15 15.62
CA ALA A 196 13.97 -3.29 16.10
C ALA A 196 14.65 -2.97 17.44
N THR A 197 14.27 -3.71 18.48
CA THR A 197 14.85 -3.72 19.83
C THR A 197 16.26 -4.29 19.80
N GLY A 198 17.23 -3.54 20.34
CA GLY A 198 18.55 -4.07 20.65
C GLY A 198 18.49 -4.90 21.92
N ASP A 199 18.57 -6.23 21.80
CA ASP A 199 18.92 -7.10 22.92
C ASP A 199 20.44 -7.08 23.06
N GLY A 200 20.93 -6.10 23.82
CA GLY A 200 22.24 -6.19 24.45
C GLY A 200 22.07 -6.84 25.81
N ASP A 201 22.61 -8.05 25.98
CA ASP A 201 22.86 -8.68 27.28
C ASP A 201 23.72 -7.74 28.14
N GLY A 202 23.06 -6.90 28.93
CA GLY A 202 23.73 -5.88 29.73
C GLY A 202 22.80 -4.72 30.03
N ALA A 203 21.95 -4.90 31.03
CA ALA A 203 21.14 -3.83 31.60
C ALA A 203 22.04 -2.68 32.09
N GLY A 204 22.17 -1.66 31.23
CA GLY A 204 22.59 -0.30 31.56
C GLY A 204 21.57 0.69 30.98
N PRO A 205 21.31 1.83 31.64
CA PRO A 205 20.31 2.79 31.20
C PRO A 205 20.84 3.54 29.96
N GLY A 206 20.55 3.03 28.76
CA GLY A 206 21.04 3.60 27.51
C GLY A 206 20.98 2.71 26.26
N GLY A 207 20.41 1.50 26.31
CA GLY A 207 20.18 0.65 25.13
C GLY A 207 19.06 1.21 24.25
N GLY A 208 19.40 2.21 23.42
CA GLY A 208 18.46 2.89 22.56
C GLY A 208 18.10 2.06 21.33
N THR A 209 16.80 1.85 21.10
CA THR A 209 16.28 1.55 19.77
C THR A 209 16.71 2.66 18.82
N VAL A 210 17.45 2.33 17.75
CA VAL A 210 17.75 3.31 16.70
C VAL A 210 16.71 3.13 15.61
N PRO A 211 15.77 4.07 15.43
CA PRO A 211 14.84 3.99 14.32
C PRO A 211 15.59 4.13 12.99
N VAL A 212 15.36 3.18 12.08
CA VAL A 212 16.01 3.12 10.77
C VAL A 212 14.98 3.22 9.66
N ARG A 213 15.13 4.18 8.74
CA ARG A 213 14.21 4.44 7.64
C ARG A 213 14.75 3.86 6.33
N ILE A 214 13.89 3.19 5.55
CA ILE A 214 14.27 2.52 4.31
C ILE A 214 14.09 3.47 3.12
N ALA A 215 15.21 3.91 2.54
CA ALA A 215 15.21 4.86 1.42
C ALA A 215 14.59 4.25 0.15
N ASP A 216 14.78 2.96 -0.09
CA ASP A 216 14.33 2.21 -1.27
C ASP A 216 13.04 1.40 -1.03
N LEU A 217 12.16 1.89 -0.15
CA LEU A 217 10.82 1.31 0.13
C LEU A 217 10.05 0.94 -1.15
N HIS A 218 10.09 1.84 -2.12
CA HIS A 218 9.41 1.67 -3.41
C HIS A 218 10.04 0.56 -4.26
N ALA A 219 11.36 0.37 -4.22
CA ALA A 219 12.01 -0.77 -4.87
C ALA A 219 11.53 -2.11 -4.26
N GLY A 220 11.39 -2.16 -2.94
CA GLY A 220 10.77 -3.29 -2.23
C GLY A 220 9.33 -3.56 -2.67
N TRP A 221 8.52 -2.50 -2.84
CA TRP A 221 7.16 -2.61 -3.38
C TRP A 221 7.14 -3.16 -4.81
N ARG A 222 8.02 -2.66 -5.70
CA ARG A 222 8.14 -3.15 -7.07
C ARG A 222 8.51 -4.62 -7.12
N LEU A 223 9.46 -5.06 -6.30
CA LEU A 223 9.82 -6.47 -6.17
C LEU A 223 8.64 -7.32 -5.67
N ARG A 224 7.90 -6.82 -4.67
CA ARG A 224 6.70 -7.48 -4.14
C ARG A 224 5.65 -7.70 -5.22
N LEU A 225 5.33 -6.66 -5.99
CA LEU A 225 4.39 -6.72 -7.12
C LEU A 225 4.83 -7.72 -8.19
N ALA A 226 6.11 -7.71 -8.56
CA ALA A 226 6.65 -8.56 -9.61
C ALA A 226 6.57 -10.06 -9.28
N ARG A 227 6.60 -10.43 -8.00
CA ARG A 227 6.69 -11.83 -7.57
C ARG A 227 5.38 -12.42 -7.08
N TRP A 228 4.63 -11.68 -6.27
CA TRP A 228 3.43 -12.21 -5.62
C TRP A 228 2.20 -11.33 -5.80
N GLY A 229 2.34 -10.19 -6.45
CA GLY A 229 1.34 -9.13 -6.47
C GLY A 229 1.21 -8.42 -5.12
N ALA A 230 0.25 -7.51 -5.05
CA ALA A 230 0.00 -6.71 -3.87
C ALA A 230 -0.41 -7.61 -2.68
N PRO A 231 -0.10 -7.19 -1.43
CA PRO A 231 -0.70 -7.78 -0.24
C PRO A 231 -2.23 -7.85 -0.34
N ALA A 232 -2.81 -8.88 0.26
CA ALA A 232 -4.25 -8.98 0.36
C ALA A 232 -4.77 -7.83 1.22
N VAL A 233 -5.67 -7.04 0.65
CA VAL A 233 -6.44 -6.01 1.35
C VAL A 233 -7.81 -6.59 1.68
N HIS A 234 -8.38 -6.22 2.83
CA HIS A 234 -9.73 -6.63 3.20
C HIS A 234 -10.70 -5.94 2.23
N GLY A 235 -11.05 -6.66 1.15
CA GLY A 235 -11.63 -6.09 -0.05
C GLY A 235 -13.04 -5.56 0.12
N ASP A 236 -13.78 -6.04 1.13
CA ASP A 236 -15.19 -5.71 1.34
C ASP A 236 -15.40 -4.20 1.55
N ALA A 237 -14.50 -3.55 2.30
CA ALA A 237 -14.55 -2.10 2.49
C ALA A 237 -14.39 -1.33 1.17
N LEU A 238 -13.49 -1.80 0.28
CA LEU A 238 -13.28 -1.17 -1.03
C LEU A 238 -14.47 -1.40 -1.97
N LEU A 239 -15.07 -2.58 -1.93
CA LEU A 239 -16.25 -2.94 -2.75
C LEU A 239 -17.49 -2.13 -2.35
N ASP A 240 -17.58 -1.67 -1.10
CA ASP A 240 -18.65 -0.76 -0.68
C ASP A 240 -18.30 0.72 -0.90
N GLU A 241 -17.04 1.09 -0.70
CA GLU A 241 -16.60 2.48 -0.71
C GLU A 241 -16.41 3.06 -2.11
N VAL A 242 -15.76 2.33 -3.01
CA VAL A 242 -15.46 2.82 -4.36
C VAL A 242 -16.75 3.10 -5.14
N PRO A 243 -17.76 2.20 -5.20
CA PRO A 243 -19.03 2.52 -5.87
C PRO A 243 -19.79 3.70 -5.27
N ARG A 244 -19.59 3.98 -3.97
CA ARG A 244 -20.24 5.10 -3.28
C ARG A 244 -19.64 6.44 -3.69
N ARG A 245 -18.33 6.48 -3.93
CA ARG A 245 -17.58 7.65 -4.40
C ARG A 245 -17.80 7.92 -5.89
N HIS A 246 -18.04 6.87 -6.67
CA HIS A 246 -18.20 6.92 -8.13
C HIS A 246 -19.63 6.55 -8.58
N PRO A 247 -20.62 7.43 -8.37
CA PRO A 247 -22.01 7.11 -8.68
C PRO A 247 -22.26 6.82 -10.17
N GLY A 248 -21.44 7.37 -11.07
CA GLY A 248 -21.55 7.11 -12.51
C GLY A 248 -21.05 5.74 -12.95
N LEU A 249 -20.29 5.05 -12.09
CA LEU A 249 -19.67 3.74 -12.34
C LEU A 249 -20.15 2.66 -11.37
N ALA A 250 -21.11 3.01 -10.50
CA ALA A 250 -21.43 2.21 -9.33
C ALA A 250 -22.07 0.86 -9.68
N ALA A 251 -22.74 0.73 -10.82
CA ALA A 251 -23.32 -0.54 -11.25
C ALA A 251 -22.21 -1.51 -11.69
N GLU A 252 -21.30 -1.04 -12.52
CA GLU A 252 -20.18 -1.80 -13.07
C GLU A 252 -19.17 -2.16 -11.99
N LEU A 253 -18.84 -1.23 -11.08
CA LEU A 253 -17.98 -1.51 -9.94
C LEU A 253 -18.53 -2.62 -9.04
N ARG A 254 -19.86 -2.67 -8.83
CA ARG A 254 -20.51 -3.77 -8.07
C ARG A 254 -20.53 -5.07 -8.87
N ALA A 255 -20.65 -4.98 -10.20
CA ALA A 255 -20.68 -6.15 -11.08
C ALA A 255 -19.31 -6.86 -11.20
N LEU A 256 -18.20 -6.19 -10.89
CA LEU A 256 -16.85 -6.79 -10.91
C LEU A 256 -16.69 -7.96 -9.92
N GLY A 257 -17.55 -8.06 -8.89
CA GLY A 257 -17.67 -9.25 -8.03
C GLY A 257 -16.46 -9.56 -7.13
N GLY A 258 -15.43 -8.72 -7.12
CA GLY A 258 -14.25 -8.90 -6.28
C GLY A 258 -13.18 -7.82 -6.49
N VAL A 259 -12.26 -7.73 -5.53
CA VAL A 259 -11.13 -6.81 -5.61
C VAL A 259 -10.00 -7.49 -6.40
N PRO A 260 -9.55 -6.92 -7.53
CA PRO A 260 -8.47 -7.50 -8.31
C PRO A 260 -7.18 -7.46 -7.50
N LYS A 261 -6.38 -8.53 -7.51
CA LYS A 261 -5.06 -8.53 -6.89
C LYS A 261 -4.05 -7.87 -7.85
N PRO A 262 -3.59 -6.63 -7.62
CA PRO A 262 -2.69 -5.95 -8.55
C PRO A 262 -1.33 -6.66 -8.59
N GLY A 263 -0.75 -6.76 -9.77
CA GLY A 263 0.63 -7.20 -9.99
C GLY A 263 1.46 -6.09 -10.61
N LEU A 264 2.72 -6.38 -10.95
CA LEU A 264 3.49 -5.50 -11.82
C LEU A 264 2.83 -5.53 -13.21
N ALA A 265 2.44 -4.38 -13.75
CA ALA A 265 1.83 -4.32 -15.07
C ALA A 265 2.91 -4.45 -16.16
N ALA A 266 2.70 -5.35 -17.11
CA ALA A 266 3.66 -5.61 -18.20
C ALA A 266 3.81 -4.41 -19.14
N ASP A 267 2.77 -3.60 -19.24
CA ASP A 267 2.63 -2.37 -20.02
C ASP A 267 2.54 -1.14 -19.10
N ALA A 268 3.12 -1.22 -17.90
CA ALA A 268 3.31 -0.07 -17.04
C ALA A 268 4.07 1.06 -17.76
N VAL A 269 3.78 2.31 -17.42
CA VAL A 269 4.54 3.45 -17.95
C VAL A 269 6.00 3.30 -17.55
N SER A 270 6.88 3.33 -18.54
CA SER A 270 8.32 3.31 -18.31
C SER A 270 8.76 4.57 -17.57
N LEU A 271 9.50 4.37 -16.49
CA LEU A 271 10.22 5.42 -15.78
C LEU A 271 11.71 5.15 -15.90
N ASP A 272 12.49 6.20 -16.13
CA ASP A 272 13.92 6.17 -15.88
C ASP A 272 14.21 5.81 -14.42
N ASP A 273 15.36 5.20 -14.18
CA ASP A 273 15.82 4.84 -12.84
C ASP A 273 15.87 6.07 -11.93
N LEU A 274 15.45 5.93 -10.67
CA LEU A 274 15.48 6.98 -9.68
C LEU A 274 16.88 7.11 -9.05
N THR A 275 17.25 8.33 -8.66
CA THR A 275 18.45 8.57 -7.84
C THR A 275 18.20 8.18 -6.38
N ALA A 276 19.28 8.01 -5.62
CA ALA A 276 19.21 7.73 -4.18
C ALA A 276 18.37 8.76 -3.43
N GLU A 277 18.59 10.03 -3.76
CA GLU A 277 17.96 11.19 -3.14
C GLU A 277 16.47 11.23 -3.46
N GLU A 278 16.08 10.86 -4.69
CA GLU A 278 14.68 10.76 -5.10
C GLU A 278 13.95 9.62 -4.39
N GLU A 279 14.54 8.42 -4.32
CA GLU A 279 13.98 7.29 -3.58
C GLU A 279 13.77 7.66 -2.11
N GLN A 280 14.79 8.22 -1.47
CA GLN A 280 14.71 8.68 -0.08
C GLN A 280 13.62 9.74 0.12
N ALA A 281 13.53 10.73 -0.78
CA ALA A 281 12.51 11.78 -0.69
C ALA A 281 11.08 11.20 -0.82
N LEU A 282 10.87 10.26 -1.74
CA LEU A 282 9.58 9.61 -1.93
C LEU A 282 9.23 8.70 -0.74
N ALA A 283 10.18 7.94 -0.22
CA ALA A 283 9.99 7.15 0.99
C ALA A 283 9.66 8.04 2.19
N ALA A 284 10.22 9.26 2.26
CA ALA A 284 9.98 10.20 3.35
C ALA A 284 8.54 10.70 3.42
N GLU A 285 7.80 10.69 2.31
CA GLU A 285 6.40 11.10 2.25
C GLU A 285 5.46 10.10 2.94
N VAL A 286 5.87 8.83 3.04
CA VAL A 286 5.02 7.72 3.52
C VAL A 286 5.53 7.11 4.82
N ILE A 287 6.83 7.15 5.06
CA ILE A 287 7.45 6.75 6.32
C ILE A 287 7.50 7.95 7.26
N ALA A 288 6.60 8.00 8.23
CA ALA A 288 6.64 8.98 9.33
C ALA A 288 7.65 8.56 10.40
N GLY A 289 8.31 9.52 11.05
CA GLY A 289 9.22 9.31 12.17
C GLY A 289 10.61 9.89 11.98
N ASP A 290 11.34 9.98 13.09
CA ASP A 290 12.74 10.38 13.14
C ASP A 290 13.62 9.13 13.05
N GLY A 291 14.74 9.18 12.32
CA GLY A 291 15.62 8.02 12.15
C GLY A 291 16.64 8.22 11.03
N ALA A 292 17.70 7.40 11.05
CA ALA A 292 18.72 7.42 10.01
C ALA A 292 18.19 6.73 8.74
N TRP A 293 18.49 7.29 7.58
CA TRP A 293 18.17 6.69 6.29
C TRP A 293 19.22 5.64 5.93
N THR A 294 18.76 4.48 5.47
CA THR A 294 19.59 3.41 4.91
C THR A 294 18.95 2.86 3.66
N ARG A 295 19.73 2.23 2.79
CA ARG A 295 19.20 1.38 1.72
C ARG A 295 19.01 -0.05 2.21
N PHE A 296 18.20 -0.83 1.48
CA PHE A 296 18.01 -2.24 1.75
C PHE A 296 19.35 -2.98 1.79
N GLY A 297 20.15 -2.91 0.72
CA GLY A 297 21.32 -3.78 0.57
C GLY A 297 22.39 -3.58 1.65
N GLU A 298 22.25 -2.52 2.45
CA GLU A 298 23.14 -2.11 3.52
C GLU A 298 22.63 -2.57 4.91
N LEU A 299 21.40 -3.11 4.99
CA LEU A 299 20.82 -3.56 6.25
C LEU A 299 21.45 -4.88 6.72
N PRO A 300 21.99 -4.92 7.96
CA PRO A 300 22.42 -6.15 8.60
C PRO A 300 21.23 -7.10 8.83
N THR A 301 21.49 -8.41 8.80
CA THR A 301 20.47 -9.44 9.09
C THR A 301 19.90 -9.30 10.50
N GLU A 302 20.73 -8.86 11.44
CA GLU A 302 20.40 -8.67 12.86
C GLU A 302 19.23 -7.71 13.07
N VAL A 303 19.04 -6.74 12.16
CA VAL A 303 17.96 -5.74 12.25
C VAL A 303 16.58 -6.39 12.11
N TYR A 304 16.44 -7.44 11.31
CA TYR A 304 15.15 -8.09 11.07
C TYR A 304 15.07 -9.52 11.60
N ALA A 305 16.19 -10.16 11.93
CA ALA A 305 16.22 -11.52 12.45
C ALA A 305 15.52 -11.66 13.81
N HIS A 306 15.60 -10.64 14.68
CA HIS A 306 14.95 -10.66 16.01
C HIS A 306 13.43 -10.74 15.90
N GLU A 307 12.83 -9.98 14.98
CA GLU A 307 11.38 -10.01 14.76
C GLU A 307 10.93 -11.35 14.19
N VAL A 308 11.69 -11.92 13.24
CA VAL A 308 11.43 -13.26 12.70
C VAL A 308 11.57 -14.33 13.79
N GLU A 309 12.57 -14.19 14.66
CA GLU A 309 12.75 -15.06 15.82
C GLU A 309 11.58 -14.97 16.80
N ARG A 310 11.15 -13.76 17.15
CA ARG A 310 9.99 -13.52 18.02
C ARG A 310 8.76 -14.20 17.46
N GLN A 311 8.45 -14.00 16.17
CA GLN A 311 7.32 -14.65 15.51
C GLN A 311 7.46 -16.18 15.49
N ALA A 312 8.66 -16.71 15.22
CA ALA A 312 8.90 -18.14 15.24
C ALA A 312 8.68 -18.74 16.65
N ARG A 313 9.15 -18.06 17.70
CA ARG A 313 8.91 -18.47 19.09
C ARG A 313 7.42 -18.43 19.44
N GLU A 314 6.70 -17.38 19.04
CA GLU A 314 5.24 -17.30 19.21
C GLU A 314 4.51 -18.49 18.57
N TYR A 315 4.93 -18.93 17.39
CA TYR A 315 4.34 -20.10 16.75
C TYR A 315 4.69 -21.42 17.45
N VAL A 316 5.90 -21.54 18.00
CA VAL A 316 6.26 -22.71 18.83
C VAL A 316 5.41 -22.76 20.09
N GLU A 317 5.25 -21.64 20.81
CA GLU A 317 4.40 -21.55 22.01
C GLU A 317 2.92 -21.80 21.70
N ALA A 318 2.44 -21.29 20.57
CA ALA A 318 1.09 -21.56 20.11
C ALA A 318 0.88 -23.06 19.84
N VAL A 319 1.84 -23.73 19.18
CA VAL A 319 1.77 -25.18 18.97
C VAL A 319 1.81 -25.95 20.30
N ARG A 320 2.65 -25.55 21.27
CA ARG A 320 2.67 -26.12 22.62
C ARG A 320 1.31 -26.04 23.29
N THR A 321 0.66 -24.89 23.18
CA THR A 321 -0.69 -24.66 23.70
C THR A 321 -1.72 -25.56 23.03
N VAL A 322 -1.63 -25.72 21.70
CA VAL A 322 -2.53 -26.60 20.92
C VAL A 322 -2.35 -28.09 21.23
N LEU A 323 -1.12 -28.52 21.53
CA LEU A 323 -0.79 -29.91 21.89
C LEU A 323 -0.98 -30.21 23.39
N GLY A 324 -0.95 -29.19 24.25
CA GLY A 324 -0.92 -29.34 25.70
C GLY A 324 0.43 -29.84 26.25
N ARG A 325 1.47 -29.89 25.39
CA ARG A 325 2.83 -30.33 25.69
C ARG A 325 3.82 -29.76 24.69
N ASP A 326 5.11 -29.92 24.95
CA ASP A 326 6.16 -29.72 23.96
C ASP A 326 5.97 -30.65 22.75
N PRO A 327 6.17 -30.16 21.50
CA PRO A 327 6.27 -31.04 20.34
C PRO A 327 7.51 -31.93 20.46
N ASP A 328 7.37 -33.21 20.10
CA ASP A 328 8.40 -34.24 20.24
C ASP A 328 9.57 -33.98 19.29
N ASP A 329 9.28 -33.46 18.09
CA ASP A 329 10.27 -33.09 17.08
C ASP A 329 9.78 -31.99 16.11
N ARG A 330 10.63 -31.64 15.14
CA ARG A 330 10.32 -30.64 14.10
C ARG A 330 9.24 -31.11 13.13
N ASP A 331 9.07 -32.41 12.95
CA ASP A 331 8.04 -32.96 12.06
C ASP A 331 6.65 -32.87 12.71
N GLU A 332 6.54 -33.12 14.02
CA GLU A 332 5.30 -32.91 14.77
C GLU A 332 4.91 -31.42 14.82
N LEU A 333 5.89 -30.53 15.00
CA LEU A 333 5.70 -29.09 14.92
C LEU A 333 5.14 -28.69 13.54
N ALA A 334 5.80 -29.09 12.45
CA ALA A 334 5.34 -28.79 11.09
C ALA A 334 4.00 -29.46 10.77
N GLY A 335 3.79 -30.68 11.24
CA GLY A 335 2.57 -31.44 11.11
C GLY A 335 1.38 -30.75 11.79
N THR A 336 1.60 -30.10 12.93
CA THR A 336 0.56 -29.36 13.65
C THR A 336 0.23 -28.05 12.94
N LEU A 337 1.23 -27.29 12.48
CA LEU A 337 1.02 -26.06 11.71
C LEU A 337 0.23 -26.30 10.43
N LEU A 338 0.50 -27.41 9.74
CA LEU A 338 -0.18 -27.76 8.50
C LEU A 338 -1.60 -28.31 8.71
N ARG A 339 -1.83 -29.08 9.78
CA ARG A 339 -3.13 -29.75 10.05
C ARG A 339 -4.09 -28.94 10.91
N ARG A 340 -3.57 -28.08 11.80
CA ARG A 340 -4.35 -27.30 12.78
C ARG A 340 -4.00 -25.79 12.75
N PRO A 341 -3.87 -25.14 11.57
CA PRO A 341 -3.39 -23.75 11.48
C PRO A 341 -4.28 -22.74 12.20
N VAL A 342 -5.60 -22.94 12.23
CA VAL A 342 -6.55 -22.05 12.92
C VAL A 342 -6.39 -22.13 14.43
N ASP A 343 -6.23 -23.34 14.98
CA ASP A 343 -6.00 -23.52 16.42
C ASP A 343 -4.70 -22.85 16.86
N VAL A 344 -3.66 -22.96 16.03
CA VAL A 344 -2.37 -22.31 16.29
C VAL A 344 -2.51 -20.78 16.26
N GLU A 345 -3.16 -20.19 15.25
CA GLU A 345 -3.35 -18.74 15.22
C GLU A 345 -4.21 -18.23 16.38
N ARG A 346 -5.25 -18.97 16.78
CA ARG A 346 -6.05 -18.64 17.97
C ARG A 346 -5.20 -18.69 19.24
N ALA A 347 -4.44 -19.76 19.43
CA ALA A 347 -3.55 -19.90 20.57
C ALA A 347 -2.52 -18.77 20.63
N ARG A 348 -1.95 -18.39 19.48
CA ARG A 348 -1.02 -17.24 19.36
C ARG A 348 -1.67 -15.92 19.80
N ARG A 349 -2.96 -15.72 19.50
CA ARG A 349 -3.74 -14.54 19.89
C ARG A 349 -4.30 -14.60 21.31
N GLY A 350 -4.13 -15.71 22.02
CA GLY A 350 -4.75 -15.93 23.34
C GLY A 350 -6.26 -16.15 23.28
N GLU A 351 -6.80 -16.56 22.12
CA GLU A 351 -8.22 -16.84 21.93
C GLU A 351 -8.58 -18.27 22.39
N PRO A 352 -9.77 -18.51 22.98
CA PRO A 352 -10.19 -19.83 23.42
C PRO A 352 -10.33 -20.82 22.25
N ALA A 353 -9.95 -22.07 22.49
CA ALA A 353 -10.11 -23.14 21.51
C ALA A 353 -11.61 -23.39 21.21
N GLY A 354 -11.96 -23.57 19.93
CA GLY A 354 -13.30 -23.99 19.49
C GLY A 354 -14.35 -22.88 19.28
N GLY A 355 -13.95 -21.60 19.19
CA GLY A 355 -14.87 -20.46 19.20
C GLY A 355 -15.29 -19.83 17.85
N GLY A 356 -15.05 -20.44 16.70
CA GLY A 356 -15.43 -19.82 15.41
C GLY A 356 -15.97 -20.81 14.39
N GLU A 357 -16.72 -20.27 13.43
CA GLU A 357 -17.43 -20.99 12.36
C GLU A 357 -16.60 -22.13 11.75
N ASP A 358 -17.27 -23.25 11.42
CA ASP A 358 -16.74 -24.48 10.78
C ASP A 358 -16.23 -24.25 9.34
N GLN A 359 -15.70 -23.07 9.03
CA GLN A 359 -15.06 -22.83 7.76
C GLN A 359 -13.70 -23.54 7.74
N PRO A 360 -13.43 -24.38 6.73
CA PRO A 360 -12.11 -24.98 6.58
C PRO A 360 -11.07 -23.86 6.44
N PRO A 361 -9.89 -24.00 7.09
CA PRO A 361 -8.83 -23.01 6.95
C PRO A 361 -8.48 -22.82 5.48
N PRO A 362 -8.10 -21.60 5.06
CA PRO A 362 -7.54 -21.42 3.74
C PRO A 362 -6.36 -22.39 3.52
N PRO A 363 -6.26 -23.04 2.34
CA PRO A 363 -5.29 -24.12 2.11
C PRO A 363 -3.83 -23.66 2.25
N TRP A 364 -3.58 -22.35 2.16
CA TRP A 364 -2.27 -21.73 2.31
C TRP A 364 -1.89 -21.41 3.76
N MET A 365 -2.83 -21.45 4.71
CA MET A 365 -2.62 -20.91 6.06
C MET A 365 -1.49 -21.64 6.80
N GLY A 366 -1.53 -22.97 6.87
CA GLY A 366 -0.47 -23.74 7.55
C GLY A 366 0.91 -23.56 6.90
N VAL A 367 0.97 -23.37 5.59
CA VAL A 367 2.22 -23.10 4.86
C VAL A 367 2.78 -21.73 5.22
N VAL A 368 1.93 -20.70 5.33
CA VAL A 368 2.32 -19.36 5.80
C VAL A 368 2.97 -19.43 7.17
N LEU A 369 2.37 -20.16 8.13
CA LEU A 369 2.90 -20.28 9.49
C LEU A 369 4.23 -21.04 9.51
N LEU A 370 4.30 -22.18 8.80
CA LEU A 370 5.52 -22.99 8.68
C LEU A 370 6.67 -22.21 8.03
N SER A 371 6.37 -21.35 7.05
CA SER A 371 7.38 -20.53 6.36
C SER A 371 8.11 -19.57 7.30
N VAL A 372 7.47 -19.10 8.39
CA VAL A 372 8.12 -18.23 9.40
C VAL A 372 9.22 -19.01 10.15
N LEU A 373 8.96 -20.26 10.52
CA LEU A 373 9.93 -21.13 11.18
C LEU A 373 11.08 -21.54 10.26
N VAL A 374 10.77 -21.83 8.99
CA VAL A 374 11.79 -22.12 7.97
C VAL A 374 12.65 -20.88 7.74
N GLU A 375 12.04 -19.70 7.61
CA GLU A 375 12.76 -18.44 7.47
C GLU A 375 13.71 -18.20 8.64
N TYR A 376 13.23 -18.31 9.89
CA TYR A 376 14.08 -18.21 11.08
C TYR A 376 15.26 -19.20 11.03
N THR A 377 14.99 -20.46 10.64
CA THR A 377 16.03 -21.50 10.55
C THR A 377 17.09 -21.16 9.51
N LEU A 378 16.70 -20.60 8.37
CA LEU A 378 17.60 -20.21 7.29
C LEU A 378 18.41 -18.96 7.65
N LEU A 379 17.82 -17.97 8.32
CA LEU A 379 18.54 -16.79 8.82
C LEU A 379 19.67 -17.17 9.78
N ARG A 380 19.50 -18.23 10.57
CA ARG A 380 20.56 -18.80 11.44
C ARG A 380 21.68 -19.52 10.69
N LYS A 381 21.51 -19.76 9.39
CA LYS A 381 22.50 -20.38 8.48
C LYS A 381 23.07 -19.35 7.51
N ASP A 382 23.10 -18.08 7.91
CA ASP A 382 23.61 -16.95 7.13
C ASP A 382 22.84 -16.65 5.83
N TRP A 383 21.65 -17.24 5.65
CA TRP A 383 20.75 -16.76 4.59
C TRP A 383 20.27 -15.36 4.94
N ARG A 384 20.04 -14.54 3.93
CA ARG A 384 19.55 -13.17 4.08
C ARG A 384 18.28 -12.99 3.29
N ARG A 385 17.39 -12.08 3.69
CA ARG A 385 16.26 -11.76 2.82
C ARG A 385 16.79 -11.11 1.53
N GLU A 386 16.22 -11.45 0.37
CA GLU A 386 16.47 -10.73 -0.89
C GLU A 386 15.99 -9.27 -0.78
N HIS A 387 15.06 -8.99 0.14
CA HIS A 387 14.71 -7.64 0.56
C HIS A 387 14.08 -7.71 1.97
N PRO A 388 14.39 -6.83 2.95
CA PRO A 388 14.06 -7.04 4.36
C PRO A 388 12.58 -6.78 4.60
N LEU A 389 11.99 -5.86 3.81
CA LEU A 389 10.55 -5.63 3.66
C LEU A 389 9.78 -6.74 2.94
N VAL A 390 10.49 -7.77 2.46
CA VAL A 390 9.90 -8.85 1.68
C VAL A 390 10.22 -10.16 2.39
N ALA A 391 9.35 -10.50 3.35
CA ALA A 391 9.47 -11.73 4.08
C ALA A 391 9.52 -12.95 3.14
N ARG A 392 10.23 -14.00 3.59
CA ARG A 392 10.19 -15.35 3.02
C ARG A 392 10.78 -15.51 1.62
N ARG A 393 11.58 -14.55 1.16
CA ARG A 393 12.44 -14.69 -0.02
C ARG A 393 13.87 -14.45 0.40
N LEU A 394 14.67 -15.51 0.32
CA LEU A 394 15.97 -15.58 0.96
C LEU A 394 17.05 -15.87 -0.08
N VAL A 395 18.23 -15.29 0.12
CA VAL A 395 19.43 -15.49 -0.66
C VAL A 395 20.45 -16.19 0.24
N ALA A 396 20.96 -17.32 -0.21
CA ALA A 396 22.01 -18.09 0.44
C ALA A 396 23.38 -17.39 0.29
N PRO A 397 24.38 -17.76 1.10
CA PRO A 397 25.75 -17.24 0.97
C PRO A 397 26.40 -17.47 -0.40
N ASP A 398 26.01 -18.52 -1.11
CA ASP A 398 26.48 -18.85 -2.47
C ASP A 398 25.68 -18.17 -3.59
N GLY A 399 24.65 -17.38 -3.23
CA GLY A 399 23.78 -16.68 -4.16
C GLY A 399 22.53 -17.44 -4.59
N GLU A 400 22.27 -18.66 -4.09
CA GLU A 400 21.02 -19.36 -4.33
C GLU A 400 19.84 -18.54 -3.80
N VAL A 401 18.76 -18.42 -4.59
CA VAL A 401 17.55 -17.70 -4.17
C VAL A 401 16.41 -18.67 -3.92
N LEU A 402 15.91 -18.66 -2.69
CA LEU A 402 14.78 -19.47 -2.25
C LEU A 402 13.56 -18.60 -1.95
N ASP A 403 12.44 -18.92 -2.57
CA ASP A 403 11.15 -18.27 -2.34
C ASP A 403 10.22 -19.22 -1.57
N LEU A 404 10.11 -19.05 -0.26
CA LEU A 404 9.25 -19.89 0.58
C LEU A 404 7.76 -19.66 0.26
N ASN A 405 7.38 -18.48 -0.20
CA ASN A 405 6.03 -18.25 -0.73
C ASN A 405 5.82 -19.05 -2.03
N GLY A 406 6.85 -19.29 -2.84
CA GLY A 406 6.79 -20.21 -3.98
C GLY A 406 6.55 -21.68 -3.61
N LEU A 407 6.65 -22.03 -2.33
CA LEU A 407 6.46 -23.40 -1.81
C LEU A 407 5.04 -23.68 -1.30
N TYR A 408 4.06 -22.79 -1.54
CA TYR A 408 2.66 -23.00 -1.14
C TYR A 408 2.08 -24.35 -1.56
N GLN A 409 2.48 -24.85 -2.73
CA GLN A 409 2.00 -26.13 -3.27
C GLN A 409 2.91 -27.33 -2.91
N ARG A 410 3.98 -27.11 -2.13
CA ARG A 410 5.01 -28.10 -1.80
C ARG A 410 5.32 -28.11 -0.29
N PRO A 411 4.33 -28.40 0.59
CA PRO A 411 4.52 -28.36 2.04
C PRO A 411 5.61 -29.34 2.54
N ASP A 412 5.84 -30.45 1.85
CA ASP A 412 6.91 -31.39 2.20
C ASP A 412 8.32 -30.82 1.96
N GLU A 413 8.46 -29.86 1.04
CA GLU A 413 9.72 -29.14 0.84
C GLU A 413 10.01 -28.20 2.01
N LEU A 414 8.99 -27.51 2.54
CA LEU A 414 9.12 -26.71 3.76
C LEU A 414 9.43 -27.57 4.98
N ARG A 415 8.80 -28.74 5.11
CA ARG A 415 9.15 -29.72 6.15
C ARG A 415 10.60 -30.16 6.05
N ARG A 416 11.08 -30.48 4.84
CA ARG A 416 12.49 -30.83 4.60
C ARG A 416 13.44 -29.70 4.95
N LEU A 417 13.13 -28.45 4.59
CA LEU A 417 13.95 -27.28 4.93
C LEU A 417 14.00 -27.01 6.44
N LEU A 418 12.90 -27.26 7.16
CA LEU A 418 12.86 -27.17 8.62
C LEU A 418 13.63 -28.33 9.28
N ALA A 419 13.48 -29.54 8.76
CA ALA A 419 14.12 -30.75 9.26
C ALA A 419 15.63 -30.82 8.95
N GLY A 420 16.06 -30.21 7.84
CA GLY A 420 17.45 -30.10 7.43
C GLY A 420 18.27 -29.32 8.46
N GLY A 421 18.84 -30.03 9.43
CA GLY A 421 20.16 -29.70 10.00
C GLY A 421 21.24 -29.76 8.91
N PRO A 422 22.51 -29.42 9.21
CA PRO A 422 23.55 -29.22 8.20
C PRO A 422 23.63 -30.39 7.22
N THR A 423 23.58 -30.08 5.92
CA THR A 423 24.19 -30.95 4.91
C THR A 423 25.69 -30.75 5.03
N ASP A 424 26.38 -31.75 5.60
CA ASP A 424 27.81 -31.94 5.42
C ASP A 424 28.16 -32.19 3.94
#